data_AF-A0A848WUC1-F1
#
_entry.id   AF-A0A848WUC1-F1
#
_cell.length_a   1.000
_cell.length_b   1.000
_cell.length_c   1.000
_cell.angle_alpha   90.00
_cell.angle_beta   90.00
_cell.angle_gamma   90.00
#
_symmetry.space_group_name_H-M   'P 1'
#
loop_
_entity.id
_entity.type
_entity.pdbx_description
1 polymer ?
#
loop_
_entity_poly.entity_id
_entity_poly.type
_entity_poly.pdbx_seq_one_letter_code
_entity_poly.pdbx_strand_id
1 'polypeptide(L)'
;FRTEEGLGHTKALKKSKETAPVDTAGAVIASGISELDGEVKDARELMQQLANSDRVRQSFIRHVFRYWMGRNEMRTDSPVLISADEAYVENDGSFKELVISLLTSDSFLYRK
;
A
#
# COMPACT_ATOMS: atom_id res chain seq x y z
N PHE A 1 9.48 39.18 -27.49
CA PHE A 1 8.11 39.11 -28.03
C PHE A 1 7.41 37.92 -27.40
N ARG A 2 6.49 38.19 -26.48
CA ARG A 2 5.66 37.20 -25.79
C ARG A 2 4.22 37.51 -26.21
N THR A 3 3.47 36.51 -26.65
CA THR A 3 1.99 36.38 -26.61
C THR A 3 1.61 35.13 -27.40
N GLU A 4 1.15 34.08 -26.73
CA GLU A 4 -0.29 33.82 -26.54
C GLU A 4 -1.04 33.55 -27.86
N GLU A 5 -0.69 32.49 -28.57
CA GLU A 5 -1.59 31.90 -29.57
C GLU A 5 -1.44 30.38 -29.54
N GLY A 6 -2.50 29.70 -29.10
CA GLY A 6 -2.52 28.23 -29.08
C GLY A 6 -3.67 27.56 -28.33
N LEU A 7 -4.60 28.30 -27.72
CA LEU A 7 -5.79 27.72 -27.10
C LEU A 7 -7.04 28.41 -27.64
N GLY A 8 -7.52 27.92 -28.77
CA GLY A 8 -8.83 28.27 -29.31
C GLY A 8 -9.91 28.07 -28.24
N HIS A 9 -10.71 29.12 -28.03
CA HIS A 9 -11.96 29.13 -27.27
C HIS A 9 -12.05 28.14 -26.09
N THR A 10 -11.31 28.40 -25.01
CA THR A 10 -11.63 27.84 -23.70
C THR A 10 -12.90 28.52 -23.18
N LYS A 11 -14.04 28.05 -23.70
CA LYS A 11 -15.37 28.32 -23.14
C LYS A 11 -15.25 28.11 -21.64
N ALA A 12 -15.41 29.20 -20.88
CA ALA A 12 -15.22 29.26 -19.43
C ALA A 12 -15.62 27.94 -18.79
N LEU A 13 -14.66 27.27 -18.13
CA LEU A 13 -14.90 26.02 -17.42
C LEU A 13 -16.13 26.23 -16.56
N LYS A 14 -17.20 25.55 -16.97
CA LYS A 14 -18.55 25.68 -16.43
C LYS A 14 -18.42 25.53 -14.91
N LYS A 15 -18.77 26.59 -14.16
CA LYS A 15 -18.78 26.64 -12.69
C LYS A 15 -19.20 25.26 -12.16
N SER A 16 -18.33 24.59 -11.40
CA SER A 16 -18.58 23.23 -10.91
C SER A 16 -19.96 23.21 -10.25
N LYS A 17 -20.86 22.35 -10.73
CA LYS A 17 -22.18 22.18 -10.10
C LYS A 17 -21.94 21.85 -8.63
N GLU A 18 -22.66 22.52 -7.73
CA GLU A 18 -22.66 22.16 -6.31
C GLU A 18 -23.06 20.68 -6.19
N THR A 19 -22.12 19.86 -5.75
CA THR A 19 -22.34 18.44 -5.46
C THR A 19 -22.85 18.29 -4.04
N ALA A 20 -23.73 17.31 -3.82
CA ALA A 20 -24.15 16.94 -2.48
C ALA A 20 -22.93 16.62 -1.59
N PRO A 21 -23.02 16.85 -0.25
CA PRO A 21 -21.95 16.50 0.66
C PRO A 21 -21.66 14.99 0.59
N VAL A 22 -20.38 14.64 0.56
CA VAL A 22 -19.91 13.24 0.51
C VAL A 22 -19.75 12.74 1.95
N ASP A 23 -20.41 11.64 2.28
CA ASP A 23 -20.14 10.89 3.51
C ASP A 23 -18.93 9.97 3.29
N THR A 24 -17.90 10.12 4.14
CA THR A 24 -16.65 9.36 4.07
C THR A 24 -16.54 8.31 5.18
N ALA A 25 -17.52 8.21 6.06
CA ALA A 25 -17.50 7.26 7.16
C ALA A 25 -17.61 5.81 6.66
N GLY A 26 -17.06 4.89 7.44
CA GLY A 26 -17.08 3.46 7.16
C GLY A 26 -16.78 2.64 8.40
N ALA A 27 -16.60 1.33 8.22
CA ALA A 27 -16.18 0.45 9.29
C ALA A 27 -15.37 -0.73 8.75
N VAL A 28 -14.41 -1.19 9.55
CA VAL A 28 -13.78 -2.50 9.38
C VAL A 28 -14.58 -3.51 10.19
N ILE A 29 -15.08 -4.54 9.53
CA ILE A 29 -15.91 -5.57 10.15
C ILE A 29 -15.32 -6.95 9.87
N ALA A 30 -15.40 -7.83 10.88
CA ALA A 30 -15.05 -9.24 10.77
C ALA A 30 -13.64 -9.48 10.21
N SER A 31 -12.67 -8.61 10.53
CA SER A 31 -11.28 -8.85 10.16
C SER A 31 -10.71 -10.06 10.90
N GLY A 32 -11.27 -10.41 12.06
CA GLY A 32 -10.74 -11.43 12.97
C GLY A 32 -9.57 -10.91 13.82
N ILE A 33 -9.33 -9.59 13.81
CA ILE A 33 -8.43 -8.88 14.70
C ILE A 33 -9.25 -7.81 15.40
N SER A 34 -9.42 -7.96 16.71
CA SER A 34 -10.20 -7.04 17.53
C SER A 34 -9.69 -5.60 17.48
N GLU A 35 -8.37 -5.39 17.34
CA GLU A 35 -7.80 -4.04 17.25
C GLU A 35 -8.05 -3.34 15.89
N LEU A 36 -8.40 -4.10 14.85
CA LEU A 36 -8.69 -3.56 13.52
C LEU A 36 -10.18 -3.28 13.30
N ASP A 37 -11.06 -4.02 13.98
CA ASP A 37 -12.50 -3.88 13.80
C ASP A 37 -13.02 -2.61 14.48
N GLY A 38 -13.85 -1.83 13.79
CA GLY A 38 -14.39 -0.58 14.32
C GLY A 38 -14.82 0.40 13.24
N GLU A 39 -15.51 1.46 13.67
CA GLU A 39 -15.90 2.57 12.81
C GLU A 39 -14.71 3.48 12.50
N VAL A 40 -14.72 4.06 11.29
CA VAL A 40 -13.74 5.04 10.81
C VAL A 40 -14.48 6.22 10.23
N LYS A 41 -13.98 7.44 10.48
CA LYS A 41 -14.60 8.67 10.00
C LYS A 41 -14.34 8.94 8.52
N ASP A 42 -13.21 8.47 8.01
CA ASP A 42 -12.71 8.74 6.67
C ASP A 42 -11.65 7.71 6.22
N ALA A 43 -11.28 7.79 4.94
CA ALA A 43 -10.27 6.93 4.35
C ALA A 43 -8.87 7.11 4.97
N ARG A 44 -8.54 8.27 5.55
CA ARG A 44 -7.23 8.52 6.15
C ARG A 44 -7.11 7.79 7.48
N GLU A 45 -8.15 7.84 8.31
CA GLU A 45 -8.21 7.07 9.55
C GLU A 45 -8.14 5.56 9.29
N LEU A 46 -8.88 5.09 8.28
CA LEU A 46 -8.78 3.69 7.83
C LEU A 46 -7.34 3.32 7.45
N MET A 47 -6.68 4.14 6.62
CA MET A 47 -5.28 3.88 6.25
C MET A 47 -4.36 3.85 7.45
N GLN A 48 -4.55 4.75 8.43
CA GLN A 48 -3.74 4.79 9.65
C GLN A 48 -3.93 3.51 10.48
N GLN A 49 -5.18 3.06 10.68
CA GLN A 49 -5.47 1.81 11.39
C GLN A 49 -4.85 0.59 10.68
N LEU A 50 -5.01 0.49 9.36
CA LEU A 50 -4.43 -0.59 8.58
C LEU A 50 -2.91 -0.59 8.62
N ALA A 51 -2.27 0.59 8.54
CA ALA A 51 -0.82 0.73 8.59
C ALA A 51 -0.23 0.29 9.94
N ASN A 52 -0.97 0.44 11.03
CA ASN A 52 -0.55 0.04 12.37
C ASN A 52 -0.72 -1.47 12.64
N SER A 53 -1.34 -2.23 11.74
CA SER A 53 -1.57 -3.66 11.94
C SER A 53 -0.46 -4.52 11.37
N ASP A 54 0.14 -5.35 12.23
CA ASP A 54 1.13 -6.34 11.84
C ASP A 54 0.59 -7.34 10.80
N ARG A 55 -0.68 -7.75 10.91
CA ARG A 55 -1.26 -8.70 9.95
C ARG A 55 -1.44 -8.07 8.57
N VAL A 56 -1.80 -6.79 8.51
CA VAL A 56 -1.88 -6.04 7.26
C VAL A 56 -0.48 -5.90 6.66
N ARG A 57 0.52 -5.54 7.45
CA ARG A 57 1.92 -5.47 7.02
C ARG A 57 2.43 -6.81 6.47
N GLN A 58 2.20 -7.91 7.17
CA GLN A 58 2.56 -9.25 6.69
C GLN A 58 1.82 -9.61 5.39
N SER A 59 0.54 -9.22 5.24
CA SER A 59 -0.20 -9.41 3.99
C SER A 59 0.43 -8.61 2.85
N PHE A 60 0.76 -7.35 3.09
CA PHE A 60 1.45 -6.47 2.15
C PHE A 60 2.78 -7.08 1.71
N ILE A 61 3.64 -7.49 2.65
CA ILE A 61 4.94 -8.09 2.36
C ILE A 61 4.79 -9.38 1.55
N ARG A 62 3.80 -10.24 1.85
CA ARG A 62 3.51 -11.43 1.02
C ARG A 62 3.17 -11.06 -0.42
N HIS A 63 2.42 -9.99 -0.67
CA HIS A 63 2.13 -9.55 -2.04
C HIS A 63 3.37 -8.98 -2.73
N VAL A 64 4.22 -8.25 -2.01
CA VAL A 64 5.50 -7.75 -2.51
C VAL A 64 6.40 -8.93 -2.89
N PHE A 65 6.52 -9.92 -2.02
CA PHE A 65 7.21 -11.18 -2.31
C PHE A 65 6.66 -11.81 -3.59
N ARG A 66 5.35 -12.05 -3.70
CA ARG A 66 4.76 -12.69 -4.90
C ARG A 66 5.04 -11.93 -6.18
N TYR A 67 4.98 -10.60 -6.12
CA TYR A 67 5.25 -9.74 -7.27
C TYR A 67 6.71 -9.86 -7.75
N TRP A 68 7.68 -9.66 -6.85
CA TRP A 68 9.11 -9.68 -7.20
C TRP A 68 9.64 -11.09 -7.44
N MET A 69 9.08 -12.07 -6.74
CA MET A 69 9.44 -13.47 -6.88
C MET A 69 8.71 -14.14 -8.06
N GLY A 70 7.70 -13.49 -8.65
CA GLY A 70 6.93 -14.02 -9.78
C GLY A 70 6.27 -15.38 -9.50
N ARG A 71 6.06 -15.73 -8.23
CA ARG A 71 5.52 -17.01 -7.77
C ARG A 71 4.86 -16.87 -6.41
N ASN A 72 4.00 -17.83 -6.06
CA ASN A 72 3.47 -17.94 -4.70
C ASN A 72 4.57 -18.34 -3.71
N GLU A 73 4.44 -17.88 -2.47
CA GLU A 73 5.29 -18.28 -1.36
C GLU A 73 5.05 -19.75 -0.99
N MET A 74 6.13 -20.43 -0.64
CA MET A 74 6.13 -21.76 -0.06
C MET A 74 6.47 -21.66 1.43
N ARG A 75 6.18 -22.72 2.19
CA ARG A 75 6.55 -22.78 3.61
C ARG A 75 8.06 -22.65 3.83
N THR A 76 8.88 -23.00 2.85
CA THR A 76 10.35 -22.81 2.90
C THR A 76 10.78 -21.35 2.77
N ASP A 77 9.91 -20.46 2.26
CA ASP A 77 10.21 -19.03 2.14
C ASP A 77 9.92 -18.25 3.44
N SER A 78 9.43 -18.92 4.49
CA SER A 78 9.15 -18.28 5.78
C SER A 78 10.33 -17.48 6.35
N PRO A 79 11.58 -17.96 6.33
CA PRO A 79 12.73 -17.17 6.80
C PRO A 79 12.93 -15.89 5.99
N VAL A 80 12.73 -15.94 4.67
CA VAL A 80 12.87 -14.77 3.78
C VAL A 80 11.76 -13.75 4.03
N LEU A 81 10.53 -14.20 4.28
CA LEU A 81 9.43 -13.30 4.64
C LEU A 81 9.65 -12.63 6.00
N ILE A 82 10.24 -13.33 6.96
CA ILE A 82 10.59 -12.78 8.27
C ILE A 82 11.70 -11.73 8.12
N SER A 83 12.79 -12.06 7.42
CA SER A 83 13.90 -11.11 7.20
C SER A 83 13.45 -9.87 6.40
N ALA A 84 12.47 -10.03 5.52
CA ALA A 84 11.86 -8.93 4.78
C ALA A 84 11.01 -8.02 5.67
N ASP A 85 10.23 -8.58 6.61
CA ASP A 85 9.46 -7.81 7.60
C ASP A 85 10.38 -7.07 8.59
N GLU A 86 11.41 -7.74 9.09
CA GLU A 86 12.42 -7.14 9.97
C GLU A 86 13.13 -5.97 9.27
N ALA A 87 13.64 -6.18 8.04
CA ALA A 87 14.28 -5.12 7.28
C ALA A 87 13.35 -3.92 7.02
N TYR A 88 12.06 -4.17 6.81
CA TYR A 88 11.08 -3.10 6.63
C TYR A 88 10.87 -2.30 7.93
N VAL A 89 10.67 -2.98 9.06
CA VAL A 89 10.37 -2.33 10.35
C VAL A 89 11.59 -1.60 10.93
N GLU A 90 12.77 -2.22 10.86
CA GLU A 90 14.02 -1.64 11.38
C GLU A 90 14.48 -0.40 10.61
N ASN A 91 13.99 -0.21 9.39
CA ASN A 91 14.30 0.92 8.53
C ASN A 91 13.09 1.86 8.33
N ASP A 92 12.31 2.08 9.39
CA ASP A 92 11.18 3.03 9.43
C ASP A 92 10.14 2.82 8.30
N GLY A 93 9.88 1.57 7.94
CA GLY A 93 8.95 1.23 6.86
C GLY A 93 9.51 1.48 5.46
N SER A 94 10.83 1.42 5.28
CA SER A 94 11.48 1.60 3.97
C SER A 94 11.14 0.47 3.01
N PHE A 95 10.33 0.78 2.00
CA PHE A 95 10.03 -0.14 0.90
C PHE A 95 11.28 -0.55 0.12
N LYS A 96 12.28 0.34 0.04
CA LYS A 96 13.56 0.04 -0.63
C LYS A 96 14.31 -1.08 0.09
N GLU A 97 14.43 -0.99 1.42
CA GLU A 97 15.15 -2.00 2.20
C GLU A 97 14.41 -3.35 2.19
N LEU A 98 13.07 -3.32 2.22
CA LEU A 98 12.24 -4.50 1.98
C LEU A 98 12.59 -5.19 0.66
N VAL A 99 12.64 -4.44 -0.44
CA VAL A 99 12.93 -5.01 -1.77
C VAL A 99 14.38 -5.51 -1.84
N ILE A 100 15.35 -4.80 -1.26
CA ILE A 100 16.74 -5.26 -1.18
C ILE A 100 16.82 -6.59 -0.45
N SER A 101 16.19 -6.72 0.73
CA SER A 101 16.15 -7.97 1.52
C SER A 101 15.60 -9.14 0.70
N LEU A 102 14.56 -8.92 -0.12
CA LEU A 102 14.03 -9.96 -1.00
C LEU A 102 14.98 -10.33 -2.13
N LEU A 103 15.58 -9.36 -2.81
CA LEU A 103 16.42 -9.59 -3.99
C LEU A 103 17.82 -10.14 -3.65
N THR A 104 18.26 -10.00 -2.40
CA THR A 104 19.51 -10.62 -1.91
C THR A 104 19.29 -11.96 -1.22
N SER A 105 18.02 -12.39 -1.06
CA SER A 105 17.68 -13.63 -0.40
C SER A 105 18.04 -14.88 -1.22
N ASP A 106 18.28 -15.99 -0.53
CA ASP A 106 18.50 -17.30 -1.16
C ASP A 106 17.33 -17.73 -2.04
N SER A 107 16.09 -17.40 -1.65
CA SER A 107 14.90 -17.70 -2.45
C SER A 107 14.91 -17.00 -3.81
N PHE A 108 15.60 -15.86 -3.92
CA PHE A 108 15.76 -15.13 -5.18
C PHE A 108 17.01 -15.59 -5.94
N LEU A 109 18.15 -15.70 -5.25
CA LEU A 109 19.44 -16.04 -5.86
C LEU A 109 19.47 -17.46 -6.43
N TYR A 110 18.85 -18.43 -5.73
CA TYR A 110 18.84 -19.84 -6.13
C TYR A 110 17.54 -20.24 -6.84
N ARG A 111 16.83 -19.28 -7.42
CA ARG A 111 15.64 -19.52 -8.23
C ARG A 111 16.00 -20.43 -9.41
N LYS A 112 15.48 -21.66 -9.40
CA LYS A 112 15.46 -22.53 -10.57
C LYS A 112 14.25 -22.25 -11.44
#